data_AF-A0A9D7Z1Y8-F1
#
_entry.id   AF-A0A9D7Z1Y8-F1
#
_cell.length_a   1.000
_cell.length_b   1.000
_cell.length_c   1.000
_cell.angle_alpha   90.00
_cell.angle_beta   90.00
_cell.angle_gamma   90.00
#
_symmetry.space_group_name_H-M   'P 1'
#
loop_
_entity.id
_entity.type
_entity.pdbx_description
1 polymer ?
#
loop_
_entity_poly.entity_id
_entity_poly.type
_entity_poly.pdbx_seq_one_letter_code
_entity_poly.pdbx_strand_id
1 'polypeptide(L)'
;MNYSRLDAKAYARANMKGIWAAALNPFSPDFSLNEEGLRANIRHWVDDLGIAGLFIAGKQGEFFSMSLDERKRNFEIAVEETGDRAGTIMSCSDQNFDTVIDLAKHAEAVGADYIVVHAPMLHFVTDPDETVYQYYKSICESVNIGIAMWSHPDSGYLMSPELCARVAELPNIVAIKYSVPRPMYTKLTEMVGDTIMVSTASEEEWLDNILELGWQLYLCSSPPYLLQTANDRRMHDYTQAAFAGDAARAREISKSLDPVRKALKGTRPGGKPQAHQKYWQELLGQAGGPVRPPLLQLTEDEKAATKAAFEACGLRL
;
A
#
# COMPACT_ATOMS: atom_id res chain seq x y z
N MET A 1 9.60 18.11 5.96
CA MET A 1 8.19 18.14 5.48
C MET A 1 8.01 19.31 4.53
N ASN A 2 7.24 19.13 3.46
CA ASN A 2 7.04 20.11 2.39
C ASN A 2 5.75 20.93 2.53
N TYR A 3 5.01 20.74 3.62
CA TYR A 3 3.71 21.38 3.88
C TYR A 3 3.46 21.54 5.38
N SER A 4 2.54 22.43 5.74
CA SER A 4 2.04 22.58 7.11
C SER A 4 0.86 21.63 7.37
N ARG A 5 0.53 21.37 8.64
CA ARG A 5 -0.63 20.54 9.03
C ARG A 5 -1.94 20.96 8.35
N LEU A 6 -2.16 22.26 8.16
CA LEU A 6 -3.39 22.79 7.56
C LEU A 6 -3.37 22.70 6.02
N ASP A 7 -2.19 22.62 5.40
CA ASP A 7 -2.02 22.50 3.95
C ASP A 7 -1.93 21.04 3.48
N ALA A 8 -1.89 20.08 4.41
CA ALA A 8 -1.66 18.66 4.13
C ALA A 8 -2.63 18.11 3.07
N LYS A 9 -3.93 18.43 3.15
CA LYS A 9 -4.95 18.00 2.18
C LYS A 9 -4.69 18.56 0.78
N ALA A 10 -4.37 19.86 0.68
CA ALA A 10 -4.10 20.50 -0.60
C ALA A 10 -2.82 19.95 -1.24
N TYR A 11 -1.77 19.78 -0.44
CA TYR A 11 -0.51 19.16 -0.87
C TYR A 11 -0.73 17.72 -1.33
N ALA A 12 -1.49 16.92 -0.59
CA ALA A 12 -1.77 15.53 -0.96
C ALA A 12 -2.60 15.42 -2.24
N ARG A 13 -3.63 16.26 -2.43
CA ARG A 13 -4.38 16.32 -3.69
C ARG A 13 -3.50 16.64 -4.90
N ALA A 14 -2.48 17.48 -4.72
CA ALA A 14 -1.57 17.86 -5.79
C ALA A 14 -0.55 16.75 -6.12
N ASN A 15 0.00 16.09 -5.09
CA ASN A 15 1.21 15.26 -5.21
C ASN A 15 0.97 13.75 -5.01
N MET A 16 -0.06 13.34 -4.29
CA MET A 16 -0.35 11.93 -3.99
C MET A 16 -1.20 11.31 -5.11
N LYS A 17 -0.57 11.09 -6.27
CA LYS A 17 -1.23 10.57 -7.49
C LYS A 17 -0.54 9.33 -8.04
N GLY A 18 -1.25 8.60 -8.89
CA GLY A 18 -0.77 7.40 -9.54
C GLY A 18 -0.78 6.17 -8.63
N ILE A 19 0.14 5.25 -8.89
CA ILE A 19 0.22 3.95 -8.21
C ILE A 19 1.14 4.06 -6.99
N TRP A 20 0.60 3.73 -5.83
CA TRP A 20 1.30 3.74 -4.55
C TRP A 20 1.34 2.32 -3.96
N ALA A 21 2.49 1.65 -4.10
CA ALA A 21 2.62 0.20 -3.87
C ALA A 21 3.06 -0.17 -2.45
N ALA A 22 2.36 -1.11 -1.83
CA ALA A 22 2.78 -1.68 -0.55
C ALA A 22 4.01 -2.55 -0.73
N ALA A 23 5.14 -2.12 -0.18
CA ALA A 23 6.42 -2.81 -0.29
C ALA A 23 6.44 -4.12 0.51
N LEU A 24 6.97 -5.18 -0.10
CA LEU A 24 7.42 -6.38 0.62
C LEU A 24 8.82 -6.12 1.19
N ASN A 25 9.07 -6.62 2.40
CA ASN A 25 10.35 -6.47 3.07
C ASN A 25 11.21 -7.71 2.88
N PRO A 26 12.35 -7.62 2.19
CA PRO A 26 13.19 -8.78 2.04
C PRO A 26 13.90 -9.11 3.35
N PHE A 27 13.97 -10.40 3.68
CA PHE A 27 14.71 -10.89 4.84
C PHE A 27 15.83 -11.81 4.40
N SER A 28 16.89 -11.86 5.18
CA SER A 28 17.99 -12.81 5.02
C SER A 28 17.61 -14.19 5.56
N PRO A 29 18.38 -15.26 5.27
CA PRO A 29 18.11 -16.60 5.81
C PRO A 29 18.10 -16.69 7.35
N ASP A 30 18.82 -15.79 8.03
CA ASP A 30 18.81 -15.64 9.50
C ASP A 30 17.67 -14.74 10.01
N PHE A 31 16.73 -14.41 9.13
CA PHE A 31 15.62 -13.50 9.33
C PHE A 31 15.99 -12.04 9.54
N SER A 32 17.25 -11.60 9.51
CA SER A 32 17.57 -10.17 9.57
C SER A 32 16.97 -9.40 8.38
N LEU A 33 16.67 -8.10 8.55
CA LEU A 33 16.21 -7.25 7.44
C LEU A 33 17.32 -7.17 6.38
N ASN A 34 17.02 -7.58 5.15
CA ASN A 34 17.95 -7.45 4.03
C ASN A 34 17.88 -6.01 3.49
N GLU A 35 18.63 -5.10 4.13
CA GLU A 35 18.64 -3.69 3.74
C GLU A 35 19.12 -3.47 2.30
N GLU A 36 20.17 -4.18 1.87
CA GLU A 36 20.71 -4.04 0.52
C GLU A 36 19.68 -4.44 -0.54
N GLY A 37 19.01 -5.57 -0.33
CA GLY A 37 17.92 -6.03 -1.18
C GLY A 37 16.73 -5.07 -1.19
N LEU A 38 16.35 -4.52 -0.03
CA LEU A 38 15.28 -3.54 0.06
C LEU A 38 15.62 -2.27 -0.75
N ARG A 39 16.85 -1.77 -0.60
CA ARG A 39 17.33 -0.60 -1.34
C ARG A 39 17.33 -0.84 -2.85
N ALA A 40 17.84 -1.98 -3.29
CA ALA A 40 17.84 -2.36 -4.70
C ALA A 40 16.42 -2.45 -5.27
N ASN A 41 15.50 -3.06 -4.53
CA ASN A 41 14.09 -3.15 -4.90
C ASN A 41 13.44 -1.77 -5.03
N ILE A 42 13.64 -0.87 -4.06
CA ILE A 42 13.07 0.48 -4.09
C ILE A 42 13.53 1.25 -5.31
N ARG A 43 14.84 1.24 -5.61
CA ARG A 43 15.38 1.87 -6.83
C ARG A 43 14.73 1.29 -8.08
N HIS A 44 14.64 -0.03 -8.19
CA HIS A 44 13.99 -0.68 -9.33
C HIS A 44 12.51 -0.23 -9.49
N TRP A 45 11.74 -0.24 -8.39
CA TRP A 45 10.32 0.13 -8.45
C TRP A 45 10.10 1.60 -8.84
N VAL A 46 10.95 2.50 -8.33
CA VAL A 46 10.86 3.93 -8.61
C VAL A 46 11.39 4.24 -10.02
N ASP A 47 12.61 3.83 -10.31
CA ASP A 47 13.35 4.25 -11.51
C ASP A 47 12.90 3.51 -12.77
N ASP A 48 12.70 2.19 -12.69
CA ASP A 48 12.39 1.37 -13.86
C ASP A 48 10.88 1.20 -14.08
N LEU A 49 10.12 0.99 -13.00
CA LEU A 49 8.68 0.73 -13.08
C LEU A 49 7.84 2.01 -13.01
N GLY A 50 8.42 3.12 -12.52
CA GLY A 50 7.73 4.41 -12.34
C GLY A 50 6.60 4.33 -11.32
N ILE A 51 6.81 3.60 -10.21
CA ILE A 51 5.90 3.60 -9.07
C ILE A 51 5.98 4.97 -8.38
N ALA A 52 4.85 5.67 -8.31
CA ALA A 52 4.79 7.06 -7.87
C ALA A 52 4.90 7.24 -6.35
N GLY A 53 4.61 6.18 -5.58
CA GLY A 53 4.89 6.19 -4.16
C GLY A 53 4.90 4.80 -3.53
N LEU A 54 5.45 4.70 -2.33
CA LEU A 54 5.65 3.44 -1.64
C LEU A 54 4.99 3.43 -0.26
N PHE A 55 4.20 2.39 0.01
CA PHE A 55 3.64 2.11 1.32
C PHE A 55 4.59 1.17 2.05
N ILE A 56 5.20 1.68 3.13
CA ILE A 56 6.33 1.05 3.81
C ILE A 56 5.91 0.43 5.15
N ALA A 57 6.48 -0.74 5.45
CA ALA A 57 6.22 -1.52 6.65
C ALA A 57 4.72 -1.70 6.95
N GLY A 58 3.90 -1.95 5.92
CA GLY A 58 2.49 -2.34 6.09
C GLY A 58 2.30 -3.82 6.38
N LYS A 59 1.04 -4.29 6.31
CA LYS A 59 0.71 -5.73 6.44
C LYS A 59 1.47 -6.61 5.43
N GLN A 60 1.63 -6.14 4.19
CA GLN A 60 2.40 -6.86 3.17
C GLN A 60 3.89 -6.88 3.51
N GLY A 61 4.42 -5.80 4.09
CA GLY A 61 5.79 -5.71 4.61
C GLY A 61 6.01 -6.42 5.95
N GLU A 62 5.05 -7.20 6.44
CA GLU A 62 5.19 -8.02 7.66
C GLU A 62 5.53 -7.23 8.93
N PHE A 63 4.99 -6.01 9.08
CA PHE A 63 5.28 -5.12 10.22
C PHE A 63 5.09 -5.77 11.59
N PHE A 64 4.15 -6.69 11.71
CA PHE A 64 3.83 -7.45 12.92
C PHE A 64 4.93 -8.44 13.33
N SER A 65 5.93 -8.66 12.48
CA SER A 65 7.11 -9.52 12.74
C SER A 65 8.41 -8.72 12.87
N MET A 66 8.30 -7.39 12.92
CA MET A 66 9.43 -6.47 13.01
C MET A 66 9.45 -5.79 14.37
N SER A 67 10.66 -5.58 14.91
CA SER A 67 10.87 -4.68 16.05
C SER A 67 10.61 -3.22 15.65
N LEU A 68 10.46 -2.34 16.64
CA LEU A 68 10.30 -0.90 16.39
C LEU A 68 11.52 -0.31 15.68
N ASP A 69 12.73 -0.71 16.08
CA ASP A 69 13.97 -0.25 15.46
C ASP A 69 14.04 -0.66 13.99
N GLU A 70 13.66 -1.91 13.66
CA GLU A 70 13.59 -2.35 12.27
C GLU A 70 12.54 -1.57 11.46
N ARG A 71 11.39 -1.24 12.06
CA ARG A 71 10.35 -0.43 11.37
C ARG A 71 10.85 0.99 11.11
N LYS A 72 11.50 1.62 12.09
CA LYS A 72 12.12 2.95 11.95
C LYS A 72 13.23 2.95 10.90
N ARG A 73 14.09 1.92 10.93
CA ARG A 73 15.14 1.73 9.93
C ARG A 73 14.59 1.55 8.52
N ASN A 74 13.47 0.84 8.39
CA ASN A 74 12.78 0.67 7.12
C ASN A 74 12.26 2.00 6.55
N PHE A 75 11.71 2.88 7.41
CA PHE A 75 11.29 4.22 7.00
C PHE A 75 12.47 5.05 6.49
N GLU A 76 13.61 5.02 7.18
CA GLU A 76 14.83 5.73 6.77
C GLU A 76 15.30 5.26 5.40
N ILE A 77 15.42 3.94 5.20
CA ILE A 77 15.82 3.35 3.91
C ILE A 77 14.88 3.82 2.79
N ALA A 78 13.57 3.81 3.06
CA ALA A 78 12.60 4.22 2.07
C ALA A 78 12.74 5.69 1.68
N VAL A 79 12.85 6.62 2.64
CA VAL A 79 13.03 8.05 2.33
C VAL A 79 14.35 8.29 1.60
N GLU A 80 15.44 7.65 2.04
CA GLU A 80 16.76 7.76 1.41
C GLU A 80 16.73 7.32 -0.06
N GLU A 81 16.12 6.18 -0.35
CA GLU A 81 16.14 5.59 -1.69
C GLU A 81 15.07 6.17 -2.62
N THR A 82 13.92 6.64 -2.12
CA THR A 82 12.96 7.34 -2.98
C THR A 82 13.46 8.73 -3.35
N GLY A 83 14.07 9.45 -2.40
CA GLY A 83 14.46 10.85 -2.59
C GLY A 83 13.26 11.70 -3.04
N ASP A 84 13.45 12.50 -4.09
CA ASP A 84 12.43 13.35 -4.72
C ASP A 84 11.68 12.67 -5.89
N ARG A 85 12.02 11.42 -6.21
CA ARG A 85 11.52 10.71 -7.40
C ARG A 85 10.17 10.02 -7.18
N ALA A 86 9.86 9.65 -5.94
CA ALA A 86 8.61 9.02 -5.55
C ALA A 86 8.24 9.40 -4.11
N GLY A 87 6.95 9.39 -3.79
CA GLY A 87 6.46 9.67 -2.45
C GLY A 87 6.52 8.46 -1.51
N THR A 88 6.41 8.71 -0.21
CA THR A 88 6.41 7.67 0.81
C THR A 88 5.19 7.76 1.73
N ILE A 89 4.64 6.61 2.11
CA ILE A 89 3.62 6.52 3.15
C ILE A 89 3.99 5.44 4.18
N MET A 90 4.30 5.88 5.40
CA MET A 90 4.85 5.02 6.45
C MET A 90 3.75 4.41 7.31
N SER A 91 3.75 3.10 7.49
CA SER A 91 2.76 2.46 8.36
C SER A 91 3.13 2.58 9.83
N CYS A 92 2.52 3.55 10.51
CA CYS A 92 2.67 3.76 11.94
C CYS A 92 1.67 2.93 12.76
N SER A 93 1.08 1.91 12.14
CA SER A 93 0.03 1.07 12.70
C SER A 93 0.53 0.18 13.84
N ASP A 94 -0.11 0.25 15.01
CA ASP A 94 0.15 -0.64 16.14
C ASP A 94 -1.10 -0.73 17.04
N GLN A 95 -1.17 -1.72 17.93
CA GLN A 95 -2.22 -1.79 18.95
C GLN A 95 -1.91 -0.88 20.14
N ASN A 96 -0.63 -0.56 20.35
CA ASN A 96 -0.22 0.39 21.38
C ASN A 96 -0.20 1.82 20.80
N PHE A 97 -1.04 2.71 21.36
CA PHE A 97 -1.13 4.11 20.94
C PHE A 97 0.20 4.86 21.03
N ASP A 98 0.98 4.67 22.09
CA ASP A 98 2.28 5.35 22.24
C ASP A 98 3.27 4.91 21.16
N THR A 99 3.19 3.65 20.74
CA THR A 99 3.97 3.12 19.61
C THR A 99 3.55 3.75 18.29
N VAL A 100 2.25 3.96 18.08
CA VAL A 100 1.74 4.68 16.90
C VAL A 100 2.30 6.09 16.84
N ILE A 101 2.29 6.82 17.96
CA ILE A 101 2.81 8.18 18.04
C ILE A 101 4.33 8.24 17.88
N ASP A 102 5.08 7.30 18.47
CA ASP A 102 6.54 7.22 18.32
C ASP A 102 6.94 6.98 16.85
N LEU A 103 6.29 6.03 16.17
CA LEU A 103 6.52 5.78 14.75
C LEU A 103 6.12 6.96 13.87
N ALA A 104 5.00 7.62 14.18
CA ALA A 104 4.53 8.78 13.42
C ALA A 104 5.49 9.96 13.53
N LYS A 105 5.99 10.26 14.74
CA LYS A 105 7.01 11.29 14.96
C LYS A 105 8.35 10.94 14.32
N HIS A 106 8.73 9.67 14.32
CA HIS A 106 9.93 9.22 13.61
C HIS A 106 9.79 9.43 12.10
N ALA A 107 8.65 9.03 11.51
CA ALA A 107 8.36 9.24 10.09
C ALA A 107 8.44 10.73 9.70
N GLU A 108 7.92 11.64 10.54
CA GLU A 108 8.08 13.08 10.38
C GLU A 108 9.54 13.53 10.39
N ALA A 109 10.31 13.05 11.38
CA ALA A 109 11.69 13.45 11.60
C ALA A 109 12.62 13.02 10.45
N VAL A 110 12.38 11.83 9.88
CA VAL A 110 13.17 11.32 8.75
C VAL A 110 12.72 11.87 7.40
N GLY A 111 11.63 12.64 7.36
CA GLY A 111 11.19 13.34 6.15
C GLY A 111 10.22 12.57 5.26
N ALA A 112 9.48 11.58 5.79
CA ALA A 112 8.43 10.92 5.04
C ALA A 112 7.34 11.90 4.57
N ASP A 113 6.67 11.59 3.46
CA ASP A 113 5.61 12.45 2.92
C ASP A 113 4.31 12.29 3.69
N TYR A 114 3.95 11.06 4.06
CA TYR A 114 2.70 10.73 4.74
C TYR A 114 2.88 9.58 5.72
N ILE A 115 1.91 9.40 6.62
CA ILE A 115 1.74 8.17 7.39
C ILE A 115 0.41 7.51 7.08
N VAL A 116 0.30 6.23 7.38
CA VAL A 116 -0.95 5.47 7.34
C VAL A 116 -1.16 4.72 8.64
N VAL A 117 -2.37 4.85 9.19
CA VAL A 117 -2.74 4.22 10.45
C VAL A 117 -4.04 3.43 10.24
N HIS A 118 -4.02 2.15 10.60
CA HIS A 118 -5.20 1.29 10.59
C HIS A 118 -6.18 1.65 11.71
N ALA A 119 -7.45 1.33 11.51
CA ALA A 119 -8.45 1.38 12.56
C ALA A 119 -8.00 0.47 13.73
N PRO A 120 -8.04 0.96 14.98
CA PRO A 120 -7.53 0.20 16.12
C PRO A 120 -8.35 -1.07 16.32
N MET A 121 -7.73 -2.12 16.87
CA MET A 121 -8.51 -3.27 17.34
C MET A 121 -9.35 -2.81 18.53
N LEU A 122 -10.67 -2.95 18.42
CA LEU A 122 -11.57 -2.56 19.49
C LEU A 122 -11.66 -3.67 20.54
N HIS A 123 -11.33 -3.32 21.78
CA HIS A 123 -11.46 -4.23 22.93
C HIS A 123 -12.87 -4.20 23.56
N PHE A 124 -13.65 -3.17 23.24
CA PHE A 124 -15.03 -2.98 23.69
C PHE A 124 -15.89 -2.61 22.49
N VAL A 125 -17.12 -3.11 22.45
CA VAL A 125 -18.03 -2.99 21.29
C VAL A 125 -19.15 -1.97 21.49
N THR A 126 -19.07 -1.17 22.56
CA THR A 126 -19.97 -0.04 22.82
C THR A 126 -19.35 1.23 22.24
N ASP A 127 -20.16 2.05 21.55
CA ASP A 127 -19.74 3.30 20.90
C ASP A 127 -18.47 3.18 20.02
N PRO A 128 -18.39 2.17 19.12
CA PRO A 128 -17.19 1.94 18.32
C PRO A 128 -16.83 3.13 17.42
N ASP A 129 -17.83 3.77 16.82
CA ASP A 129 -17.63 4.92 15.93
C ASP A 129 -17.00 6.11 16.67
N GLU A 130 -17.46 6.41 17.89
CA GLU A 130 -16.89 7.50 18.69
C GLU A 130 -15.48 7.16 19.16
N THR A 131 -15.24 5.90 19.55
CA THR A 131 -13.91 5.42 19.93
C THR A 131 -12.91 5.60 18.79
N VAL A 132 -13.27 5.19 17.57
CA VAL A 132 -12.43 5.32 16.39
C VAL A 132 -12.22 6.78 16.00
N TYR A 133 -13.25 7.63 16.11
CA TYR A 133 -13.12 9.07 15.87
C TYR A 133 -12.11 9.71 16.83
N GLN A 134 -12.23 9.46 18.13
CA GLN A 134 -11.32 10.02 19.14
C GLN A 134 -9.88 9.51 18.96
N TYR A 135 -9.71 8.25 18.54
CA TYR A 135 -8.39 7.70 18.22
C TYR A 135 -7.71 8.48 17.09
N TYR A 136 -8.36 8.64 15.93
CA TYR A 136 -7.78 9.42 14.83
C TYR A 136 -7.60 10.90 15.17
N LYS A 137 -8.53 11.49 15.93
CA LYS A 137 -8.40 12.87 16.44
C LYS A 137 -7.16 13.04 17.31
N SER A 138 -6.90 12.09 18.22
CA SER A 138 -5.73 12.13 19.12
C SER A 138 -4.41 12.00 18.36
N ILE A 139 -4.35 11.16 17.33
CA ILE A 139 -3.18 11.08 16.44
C ILE A 139 -3.00 12.39 15.68
N CYS A 140 -4.08 12.90 15.08
CA CYS A 140 -4.11 14.15 14.33
C CYS A 140 -3.62 15.35 15.17
N GLU A 141 -3.90 15.38 16.47
CA GLU A 141 -3.41 16.41 17.40
C GLU A 141 -1.94 16.23 17.80
N SER A 142 -1.36 15.05 17.60
CA SER A 142 0.00 14.70 18.03
C SER A 142 1.07 14.87 16.96
N VAL A 143 0.67 15.02 15.69
CA VAL A 143 1.57 15.13 14.53
C VAL A 143 1.06 16.14 13.49
N ASN A 144 1.95 16.65 12.65
CA ASN A 144 1.67 17.58 11.57
C ASN A 144 1.59 16.91 10.19
N ILE A 145 2.26 15.76 10.01
CA ILE A 145 2.25 14.96 8.78
C ILE A 145 0.84 14.54 8.38
N GLY A 146 0.60 14.44 7.08
CA GLY A 146 -0.64 13.94 6.51
C GLY A 146 -0.84 12.47 6.81
N ILE A 147 -2.07 12.12 7.18
CA ILE A 147 -2.47 10.80 7.66
C ILE A 147 -3.46 10.21 6.67
N ALA A 148 -3.16 9.01 6.16
CA ALA A 148 -4.15 8.16 5.55
C ALA A 148 -4.79 7.25 6.62
N MET A 149 -6.12 7.24 6.66
CA MET A 149 -6.86 6.21 7.39
C MET A 149 -6.68 4.87 6.68
N TRP A 150 -6.80 3.77 7.42
CA TRP A 150 -6.88 2.45 6.81
C TRP A 150 -7.92 1.58 7.53
N SER A 151 -8.90 1.08 6.77
CA SER A 151 -9.88 0.12 7.27
C SER A 151 -9.89 -1.13 6.39
N HIS A 152 -9.77 -2.29 7.03
CA HIS A 152 -9.81 -3.60 6.39
C HIS A 152 -10.44 -4.65 7.33
N PRO A 153 -10.96 -5.77 6.81
CA PRO A 153 -11.70 -6.73 7.63
C PRO A 153 -10.90 -7.32 8.78
N ASP A 154 -9.58 -7.52 8.61
CA ASP A 154 -8.75 -8.09 9.68
C ASP A 154 -8.48 -7.15 10.85
N SER A 155 -8.90 -5.86 10.79
CA SER A 155 -8.90 -4.97 11.96
C SER A 155 -9.99 -5.35 12.98
N GLY A 156 -10.92 -6.25 12.62
CA GLY A 156 -12.05 -6.65 13.47
C GLY A 156 -13.21 -5.65 13.49
N TYR A 157 -13.02 -4.46 12.91
CA TYR A 157 -14.05 -3.44 12.73
C TYR A 157 -13.87 -2.76 11.37
N LEU A 158 -14.95 -2.72 10.59
CA LEU A 158 -15.01 -1.97 9.32
C LEU A 158 -15.68 -0.63 9.57
N MET A 159 -14.94 0.46 9.33
CA MET A 159 -15.46 1.82 9.46
C MET A 159 -16.59 2.03 8.45
N SER A 160 -17.67 2.70 8.84
CA SER A 160 -18.74 3.11 7.92
C SER A 160 -18.29 4.29 7.03
N PRO A 161 -18.90 4.49 5.85
CA PRO A 161 -18.66 5.70 5.04
C PRO A 161 -18.93 6.99 5.82
N GLU A 162 -19.97 7.00 6.67
CA GLU A 162 -20.33 8.14 7.52
C GLU A 162 -19.24 8.48 8.53
N LEU A 163 -18.72 7.47 9.23
CA LEU A 163 -17.61 7.65 10.17
C LEU A 163 -16.36 8.13 9.44
N CYS A 164 -16.03 7.54 8.29
CA CYS A 164 -14.88 7.96 7.49
C CYS A 164 -15.00 9.44 7.05
N ALA A 165 -16.19 9.87 6.60
CA ALA A 165 -16.43 11.26 6.23
C ALA A 165 -16.29 12.22 7.42
N ARG A 166 -16.79 11.84 8.61
CA ARG A 166 -16.61 12.62 9.85
C ARG A 166 -15.13 12.74 10.24
N VAL A 167 -14.37 11.64 10.17
CA VAL A 167 -12.92 11.68 10.46
C VAL A 167 -12.16 12.49 9.42
N ALA A 168 -12.59 12.46 8.15
CA ALA A 168 -12.00 13.24 7.06
C ALA A 168 -12.05 14.76 7.28
N GLU A 169 -12.91 15.28 8.15
CA GLU A 169 -12.97 16.71 8.49
C GLU A 169 -11.73 17.18 9.25
N LEU A 170 -11.03 16.28 9.95
CA LEU A 170 -9.79 16.59 10.67
C LEU A 170 -8.70 17.14 9.72
N PRO A 171 -7.88 18.12 10.16
CA PRO A 171 -7.08 18.97 9.26
C PRO A 171 -6.07 18.21 8.39
N ASN A 172 -5.35 17.23 8.96
CA ASN A 172 -4.32 16.44 8.27
C ASN A 172 -4.74 14.99 8.00
N ILE A 173 -6.02 14.65 8.01
CA ILE A 173 -6.50 13.41 7.36
C ILE A 173 -6.57 13.68 5.86
N VAL A 174 -5.76 12.99 5.05
CA VAL A 174 -5.58 13.31 3.62
C VAL A 174 -6.11 12.23 2.68
N ALA A 175 -6.19 10.98 3.16
CA ALA A 175 -6.61 9.84 2.35
C ALA A 175 -7.24 8.74 3.21
N ILE A 176 -7.83 7.75 2.55
CA ILE A 176 -8.18 6.47 3.15
C ILE A 176 -7.84 5.33 2.21
N LYS A 177 -7.17 4.30 2.74
CA LYS A 177 -7.10 2.97 2.15
C LYS A 177 -8.27 2.15 2.66
N TYR A 178 -9.30 1.96 1.85
CA TYR A 178 -10.59 1.44 2.26
C TYR A 178 -10.88 0.08 1.62
N SER A 179 -10.53 -1.00 2.33
CA SER A 179 -10.67 -2.38 1.84
C SER A 179 -12.04 -2.94 2.20
N VAL A 180 -13.08 -2.37 1.58
CA VAL A 180 -14.49 -2.69 1.80
C VAL A 180 -15.20 -3.00 0.47
N PRO A 181 -16.42 -3.55 0.48
CA PRO A 181 -17.21 -3.71 -0.74
C PRO A 181 -17.38 -2.40 -1.52
N ARG A 182 -17.33 -2.49 -2.87
CA ARG A 182 -17.44 -1.34 -3.79
C ARG A 182 -18.53 -0.32 -3.45
N PRO A 183 -19.78 -0.71 -3.15
CA PRO A 183 -20.82 0.26 -2.80
C PRO A 183 -20.46 1.17 -1.62
N MET A 184 -19.68 0.68 -0.65
CA MET A 184 -19.28 1.47 0.52
C MET A 184 -18.23 2.53 0.17
N TYR A 185 -17.17 2.17 -0.58
CA TYR A 185 -16.15 3.15 -0.95
C TYR A 185 -16.66 4.11 -2.05
N THR A 186 -17.59 3.69 -2.91
CA THR A 186 -18.27 4.58 -3.86
C THR A 186 -19.08 5.63 -3.11
N LYS A 187 -19.90 5.22 -2.15
CA LYS A 187 -20.64 6.15 -1.28
C LYS A 187 -19.70 7.12 -0.55
N LEU A 188 -18.59 6.61 0.00
CA LEU A 188 -17.61 7.49 0.65
C LEU A 188 -17.00 8.49 -0.33
N THR A 189 -16.65 8.07 -1.55
CA THR A 189 -16.10 8.94 -2.60
C THR A 189 -17.04 10.12 -2.89
N GLU A 190 -18.35 9.84 -3.02
CA GLU A 190 -19.37 10.87 -3.23
C GLU A 190 -19.50 11.81 -2.03
N MET A 191 -19.46 11.27 -0.79
CA MET A 191 -19.61 12.05 0.44
C MET A 191 -18.45 13.03 0.68
N VAL A 192 -17.21 12.60 0.44
CA VAL A 192 -16.02 13.42 0.74
C VAL A 192 -15.63 14.35 -0.40
N GLY A 193 -16.04 14.05 -1.64
CA GLY A 193 -15.63 14.79 -2.83
C GLY A 193 -14.11 14.96 -2.86
N ASP A 194 -13.66 16.21 -2.96
CA ASP A 194 -12.23 16.53 -3.00
C ASP A 194 -11.55 16.58 -1.62
N THR A 195 -12.26 16.38 -0.51
CA THR A 195 -11.73 16.59 0.85
C THR A 195 -10.55 15.68 1.17
N ILE A 196 -10.65 14.40 0.81
CA ILE A 196 -9.61 13.38 0.96
C ILE A 196 -9.61 12.44 -0.24
N MET A 197 -8.50 11.75 -0.48
CA MET A 197 -8.45 10.72 -1.52
C MET A 197 -8.96 9.38 -0.99
N VAL A 198 -9.92 8.79 -1.69
CA VAL A 198 -10.42 7.44 -1.40
C VAL A 198 -9.71 6.44 -2.31
N SER A 199 -9.27 5.32 -1.76
CA SER A 199 -8.62 4.26 -2.53
C SER A 199 -8.90 2.88 -1.94
N THR A 200 -8.84 1.82 -2.74
CA THR A 200 -8.90 0.41 -2.29
C THR A 200 -7.62 -0.31 -2.68
N ALA A 201 -7.34 -1.45 -2.05
CA ALA A 201 -6.15 -2.23 -2.34
C ALA A 201 -6.29 -3.14 -3.59
N SER A 202 -7.50 -3.28 -4.14
CA SER A 202 -7.81 -4.23 -5.22
C SER A 202 -7.31 -3.73 -6.59
N GLU A 203 -6.46 -4.52 -7.25
CA GLU A 203 -5.95 -4.19 -8.59
C GLU A 203 -7.02 -4.43 -9.66
N GLU A 204 -7.86 -5.45 -9.48
CA GLU A 204 -8.96 -5.80 -10.38
C GLU A 204 -9.97 -4.64 -10.51
N GLU A 205 -10.13 -3.82 -9.45
CA GLU A 205 -11.06 -2.70 -9.45
C GLU A 205 -10.41 -1.37 -9.88
N TRP A 206 -9.08 -1.31 -10.01
CA TRP A 206 -8.35 -0.05 -10.20
C TRP A 206 -8.79 0.68 -11.47
N LEU A 207 -8.77 0.01 -12.62
CA LEU A 207 -9.16 0.63 -13.89
C LEU A 207 -10.59 1.17 -13.85
N ASP A 208 -11.55 0.39 -13.36
CA ASP A 208 -12.94 0.83 -13.29
C ASP A 208 -13.11 1.97 -12.28
N ASN A 209 -12.33 2.02 -11.20
CA ASN A 209 -12.37 3.15 -10.25
C ASN A 209 -11.81 4.44 -10.88
N ILE A 210 -10.81 4.38 -11.77
CA ILE A 210 -10.40 5.55 -12.55
C ILE A 210 -11.55 6.02 -13.44
N LEU A 211 -12.11 5.10 -14.23
CA LEU A 211 -13.08 5.43 -15.28
C LEU A 211 -14.44 5.87 -14.74
N GLU A 212 -14.89 5.29 -13.62
CA GLU A 212 -16.23 5.52 -13.07
C GLU A 212 -16.24 6.52 -11.92
N LEU A 213 -15.17 6.57 -11.11
CA LEU A 213 -15.10 7.41 -9.91
C LEU A 213 -14.08 8.55 -10.03
N GLY A 214 -13.37 8.63 -11.16
CA GLY A 214 -12.37 9.68 -11.40
C GLY A 214 -11.13 9.58 -10.50
N TRP A 215 -10.92 8.44 -9.84
CA TRP A 215 -9.83 8.28 -8.87
C TRP A 215 -8.46 8.50 -9.51
N GLN A 216 -7.62 9.28 -8.83
CA GLN A 216 -6.26 9.63 -9.26
C GLN A 216 -5.17 8.94 -8.43
N LEU A 217 -5.54 8.24 -7.35
CA LEU A 217 -4.63 7.60 -6.41
C LEU A 217 -5.00 6.13 -6.20
N TYR A 218 -4.00 5.25 -6.32
CA TYR A 218 -4.12 3.84 -6.02
C TYR A 218 -3.21 3.42 -4.86
N LEU A 219 -3.75 3.37 -3.64
CA LEU A 219 -3.10 2.85 -2.43
C LEU A 219 -3.19 1.32 -2.39
N CYS A 220 -2.35 0.67 -3.19
CA CYS A 220 -2.55 -0.71 -3.53
C CYS A 220 -1.87 -1.70 -2.59
N SER A 221 -2.06 -2.99 -2.88
CA SER A 221 -1.23 -4.05 -2.33
C SER A 221 0.09 -4.17 -3.14
N SER A 222 0.78 -5.28 -3.01
CA SER A 222 2.02 -5.61 -3.75
C SER A 222 1.93 -5.82 -5.28
N PRO A 223 0.77 -6.09 -5.93
CA PRO A 223 0.74 -6.43 -7.36
C PRO A 223 1.50 -5.53 -8.35
N PRO A 224 1.59 -4.19 -8.21
CA PRO A 224 2.19 -3.38 -9.27
C PRO A 224 3.65 -3.69 -9.60
N TYR A 225 4.47 -4.09 -8.63
CA TYR A 225 5.85 -4.50 -8.87
C TYR A 225 6.01 -6.02 -9.03
N LEU A 226 4.91 -6.78 -8.96
CA LEU A 226 4.86 -8.22 -9.23
C LEU A 226 4.33 -8.52 -10.64
N LEU A 227 3.54 -7.61 -11.21
CA LEU A 227 2.91 -7.74 -12.52
C LEU A 227 3.65 -6.97 -13.62
N GLN A 228 4.81 -6.39 -13.31
CA GLN A 228 5.56 -5.53 -14.21
C GLN A 228 7.07 -5.77 -14.10
N THR A 229 7.76 -5.41 -15.17
CA THR A 229 9.23 -5.35 -15.27
C THR A 229 9.61 -4.06 -16.01
N ALA A 230 10.91 -3.77 -16.13
CA ALA A 230 11.39 -2.66 -16.96
C ALA A 230 10.93 -2.80 -18.45
N ASN A 231 10.77 -4.04 -18.92
CA ASN A 231 10.39 -4.37 -20.30
C ASN A 231 8.88 -4.62 -20.48
N ASP A 232 8.11 -4.65 -19.38
CA ASP A 232 6.68 -4.92 -19.38
C ASP A 232 5.94 -4.08 -18.34
N ARG A 233 5.49 -2.89 -18.75
CA ARG A 233 4.86 -1.89 -17.88
C ARG A 233 3.35 -1.75 -18.11
N ARG A 234 2.68 -2.85 -18.48
CA ARG A 234 1.25 -2.85 -18.84
C ARG A 234 0.34 -2.20 -17.81
N MET A 235 0.64 -2.34 -16.51
CA MET A 235 -0.17 -1.71 -15.47
C MET A 235 0.02 -0.19 -15.39
N HIS A 236 1.25 0.29 -15.52
CA HIS A 236 1.55 1.70 -15.72
C HIS A 236 0.85 2.20 -16.99
N ASP A 237 1.00 1.51 -18.11
CA ASP A 237 0.49 1.93 -19.41
C ASP A 237 -1.04 2.04 -19.45
N TYR A 238 -1.78 1.06 -18.91
CA TYR A 238 -3.24 1.19 -18.85
C TYR A 238 -3.68 2.32 -17.91
N THR A 239 -2.92 2.57 -16.84
CA THR A 239 -3.22 3.65 -15.89
C THR A 239 -3.03 5.01 -16.57
N GLN A 240 -1.95 5.20 -17.33
CA GLN A 240 -1.71 6.43 -18.08
C GLN A 240 -2.77 6.65 -19.17
N ALA A 241 -3.14 5.60 -19.92
CA ALA A 241 -4.20 5.68 -20.91
C ALA A 241 -5.55 6.09 -20.27
N ALA A 242 -5.89 5.52 -19.11
CA ALA A 242 -7.11 5.87 -18.40
C ALA A 242 -7.09 7.33 -17.88
N PHE A 243 -5.97 7.78 -17.33
CA PHE A 243 -5.79 9.19 -16.91
C PHE A 243 -5.86 10.18 -18.09
N ALA A 244 -5.43 9.76 -19.28
CA ALA A 244 -5.57 10.55 -20.51
C ALA A 244 -6.98 10.51 -21.11
N GLY A 245 -7.91 9.74 -20.53
CA GLY A 245 -9.29 9.59 -21.01
C GLY A 245 -9.47 8.56 -22.14
N ASP A 246 -8.42 7.82 -22.52
CA ASP A 246 -8.50 6.76 -23.53
C ASP A 246 -8.94 5.43 -22.89
N ALA A 247 -10.23 5.36 -22.56
CA ALA A 247 -10.83 4.19 -21.91
C ALA A 247 -10.72 2.91 -22.75
N ALA A 248 -10.81 3.02 -24.08
CA ALA A 248 -10.73 1.86 -24.97
C ALA A 248 -9.33 1.23 -24.93
N ARG A 249 -8.29 2.06 -25.07
CA ARG A 249 -6.90 1.61 -24.98
C ARG A 249 -6.56 1.07 -23.59
N ALA A 250 -7.02 1.75 -22.53
CA ALA A 250 -6.79 1.30 -21.16
C ALA A 250 -7.38 -0.11 -20.91
N ARG A 251 -8.62 -0.36 -21.38
CA ARG A 251 -9.25 -1.69 -21.26
C ARG A 251 -8.52 -2.76 -22.06
N GLU A 252 -8.05 -2.44 -23.26
CA GLU A 252 -7.26 -3.36 -24.09
C GLU A 252 -5.96 -3.79 -23.37
N ILE A 253 -5.18 -2.82 -22.90
CA ILE A 253 -3.91 -3.08 -22.21
C ILE A 253 -4.17 -3.84 -20.91
N SER A 254 -5.15 -3.41 -20.10
CA SER A 254 -5.48 -4.09 -18.85
C SER A 254 -5.87 -5.53 -19.10
N LYS A 255 -6.74 -5.82 -20.07
CA LYS A 255 -7.13 -7.21 -20.42
C LYS A 255 -5.93 -8.05 -20.85
N SER A 256 -4.95 -7.46 -21.54
CA SER A 256 -3.75 -8.19 -21.94
C SER A 256 -2.94 -8.72 -20.74
N LEU A 257 -3.09 -8.13 -19.54
CA LEU A 257 -2.41 -8.53 -18.31
C LEU A 257 -3.06 -9.75 -17.61
N ASP A 258 -4.26 -10.17 -18.05
CA ASP A 258 -5.03 -11.26 -17.42
C ASP A 258 -4.27 -12.59 -17.27
N PRO A 259 -3.45 -13.05 -18.24
CA PRO A 259 -2.65 -14.26 -18.05
C PRO A 259 -1.69 -14.16 -16.86
N VAL A 260 -1.06 -13.00 -16.64
CA VAL A 260 -0.17 -12.75 -15.50
C VAL A 260 -0.95 -12.71 -14.20
N ARG A 261 -2.10 -11.99 -14.17
CA ARG A 261 -3.00 -11.97 -13.01
C ARG A 261 -3.44 -13.37 -12.63
N LYS A 262 -3.84 -14.19 -13.61
CA LYS A 262 -4.30 -15.56 -13.41
C LYS A 262 -3.18 -16.46 -12.87
N ALA A 263 -1.96 -16.33 -13.39
CA ALA A 263 -0.81 -17.09 -12.90
C ALA A 263 -0.47 -16.73 -11.44
N LEU A 264 -0.37 -15.44 -11.14
CA LEU A 264 -0.06 -14.94 -9.79
C LEU A 264 -1.16 -15.34 -8.79
N LYS A 265 -2.44 -15.08 -9.12
CA LYS A 265 -3.57 -15.39 -8.22
C LYS A 265 -3.82 -16.90 -8.10
N GLY A 266 -3.72 -17.63 -9.21
CA GLY A 266 -4.07 -19.05 -9.28
C GLY A 266 -3.08 -19.98 -8.60
N THR A 267 -1.83 -19.55 -8.40
CA THR A 267 -0.80 -20.32 -7.69
C THR A 267 -0.60 -19.90 -6.25
N ARG A 268 -1.19 -18.78 -5.82
CA ARG A 268 -1.02 -18.24 -4.46
C ARG A 268 -1.78 -19.08 -3.43
N PRO A 269 -1.10 -19.75 -2.48
CA PRO A 269 -1.77 -20.46 -1.41
C PRO A 269 -2.49 -19.47 -0.48
N GLY A 270 -3.74 -19.77 -0.09
CA GLY A 270 -4.57 -18.86 0.70
C GLY A 270 -3.96 -18.44 2.04
N GLY A 271 -3.19 -19.34 2.67
CA GLY A 271 -2.51 -19.08 3.95
C GLY A 271 -1.09 -18.53 3.85
N LYS A 272 -0.56 -18.33 2.63
CA LYS A 272 0.85 -17.95 2.41
C LYS A 272 1.05 -16.77 1.44
N PRO A 273 0.22 -15.71 1.47
CA PRO A 273 0.29 -14.69 0.45
C PRO A 273 1.63 -13.94 0.41
N GLN A 274 2.26 -13.64 1.56
CA GLN A 274 3.56 -12.96 1.59
C GLN A 274 4.69 -13.85 1.07
N ALA A 275 4.74 -15.12 1.50
CA ALA A 275 5.77 -16.06 1.07
C ALA A 275 5.69 -16.33 -0.44
N HIS A 276 4.46 -16.49 -0.96
CA HIS A 276 4.21 -16.59 -2.40
C HIS A 276 4.72 -15.38 -3.17
N GLN A 277 4.37 -14.17 -2.72
CA GLN A 277 4.73 -12.96 -3.42
C GLN A 277 6.24 -12.65 -3.34
N LYS A 278 6.90 -12.96 -2.23
CA LYS A 278 8.36 -12.86 -2.11
C LYS A 278 9.09 -13.82 -3.04
N TYR A 279 8.60 -15.06 -3.16
CA TYR A 279 9.15 -15.99 -4.15
C TYR A 279 8.91 -15.50 -5.58
N TRP A 280 7.75 -14.91 -5.86
CA TRP A 280 7.49 -14.26 -7.16
C TRP A 280 8.44 -13.08 -7.42
N GLN A 281 8.82 -12.29 -6.41
CA GLN A 281 9.87 -11.26 -6.53
C GLN A 281 11.21 -11.87 -6.93
N GLU A 282 11.60 -12.99 -6.32
CA GLU A 282 12.85 -13.68 -6.68
C GLU A 282 12.85 -14.15 -8.14
N LEU A 283 11.71 -14.64 -8.65
CA LEU A 283 11.56 -15.00 -10.06
C LEU A 283 11.67 -13.79 -11.00
N LEU A 284 11.32 -12.60 -10.53
CA LEU A 284 11.53 -11.32 -11.22
C LEU A 284 12.96 -10.79 -11.08
N GLY A 285 13.84 -11.48 -10.36
CA GLY A 285 15.20 -11.01 -10.06
C GLY A 285 15.28 -9.94 -8.97
N GLN A 286 14.19 -9.70 -8.23
CA GLN A 286 14.12 -8.79 -7.10
C GLN A 286 14.49 -9.52 -5.79
N ALA A 287 14.83 -8.77 -4.75
CA ALA A 287 15.07 -9.35 -3.43
C ALA A 287 13.75 -9.74 -2.76
N GLY A 288 13.63 -11.01 -2.35
CA GLY A 288 12.49 -11.54 -1.58
C GLY A 288 12.95 -12.16 -0.27
N GLY A 289 13.39 -13.42 -0.30
CA GLY A 289 13.81 -14.16 0.89
C GLY A 289 12.63 -14.74 1.69
N PRO A 290 12.91 -15.33 2.86
CA PRO A 290 11.89 -15.97 3.67
C PRO A 290 10.91 -14.95 4.27
N VAL A 291 9.73 -15.44 4.66
CA VAL A 291 8.85 -14.75 5.62
C VAL A 291 9.29 -15.03 7.05
N ARG A 292 8.93 -14.17 8.01
CA ARG A 292 9.20 -14.43 9.43
C ARG A 292 8.04 -15.18 10.10
N PRO A 293 8.29 -15.98 11.15
CA PRO A 293 7.22 -16.49 12.00
C PRO A 293 6.30 -15.36 12.49
N PRO A 294 4.97 -15.59 12.60
CA PRO A 294 4.27 -16.88 12.47
C PRO A 294 3.86 -17.25 11.04
N LEU A 295 4.32 -16.52 10.01
CA LEU A 295 3.95 -16.83 8.63
C LEU A 295 4.57 -18.16 8.16
N LEU A 296 3.85 -18.84 7.29
CA LEU A 296 4.26 -20.13 6.74
C LEU A 296 5.08 -19.92 5.45
N GLN A 297 6.22 -20.61 5.36
CA GLN A 297 6.99 -20.69 4.12
C GLN A 297 6.23 -21.49 3.06
N LEU A 298 6.53 -21.23 1.78
CA LEU A 298 6.11 -22.10 0.69
C LEU A 298 6.78 -23.48 0.82
N THR A 299 6.06 -24.52 0.45
CA THR A 299 6.65 -25.84 0.19
C THR A 299 7.37 -25.84 -1.17
N GLU A 300 8.20 -26.85 -1.40
CA GLU A 300 8.88 -27.00 -2.70
C GLU A 300 7.87 -27.25 -3.84
N ASP A 301 6.79 -27.98 -3.59
CA ASP A 301 5.72 -28.18 -4.58
C ASP A 301 5.00 -26.86 -4.92
N GLU A 302 4.73 -26.00 -3.92
CA GLU A 302 4.13 -24.68 -4.13
C GLU A 302 5.07 -23.75 -4.93
N LYS A 303 6.38 -23.79 -4.65
CA LYS A 303 7.40 -23.06 -5.42
C LYS A 303 7.48 -23.56 -6.86
N ALA A 304 7.49 -24.88 -7.06
CA ALA A 304 7.55 -25.48 -8.39
C ALA A 304 6.33 -25.10 -9.24
N ALA A 305 5.12 -25.19 -8.66
CA ALA A 305 3.88 -24.77 -9.32
C ALA A 305 3.87 -23.27 -9.64
N THR A 306 4.33 -22.43 -8.71
CA THR A 306 4.43 -20.98 -8.90
C THR A 306 5.40 -20.64 -10.03
N LYS A 307 6.58 -21.27 -10.06
CA LYS A 307 7.59 -21.06 -11.11
C LYS A 307 7.08 -21.46 -12.49
N ALA A 308 6.44 -22.62 -12.60
CA ALA A 308 5.86 -23.07 -13.87
C ALA A 308 4.78 -22.11 -14.38
N ALA A 309 3.93 -21.57 -13.49
CA ALA A 309 2.94 -20.58 -13.87
C ALA A 309 3.57 -19.24 -14.26
N PHE A 310 4.60 -18.79 -13.55
CA PHE A 310 5.37 -17.58 -13.88
C PHE A 310 5.98 -17.66 -15.29
N GLU A 311 6.68 -18.76 -15.58
CA GLU A 311 7.32 -18.98 -16.89
C GLU A 311 6.31 -19.01 -18.05
N ALA A 312 5.09 -19.47 -17.78
CA ALA A 312 4.03 -19.57 -18.78
C ALA A 312 3.12 -18.32 -18.87
N CYS A 313 3.26 -17.33 -17.98
CA CYS A 313 2.26 -16.26 -17.86
C CYS A 313 2.38 -15.14 -18.90
N GLY A 314 3.47 -15.12 -19.67
CA GLY A 314 3.69 -14.12 -20.71
C GLY A 314 4.05 -12.73 -20.17
N LEU A 315 4.61 -12.65 -18.96
CA LEU A 315 5.30 -11.45 -18.49
C LEU A 315 6.68 -11.37 -19.15
N ARG A 316 7.04 -10.23 -19.75
CA ARG A 316 8.35 -10.06 -20.40
C ARG A 316 9.37 -9.61 -19.35
N LEU A 317 10.49 -10.30 -19.24
CA LEU A 317 11.58 -9.95 -18.31
C LEU A 317 12.52 -8.92 -18.93
#